data_AF-A0AAU7CIG5-F1
#
_entry.id   AF-A0AAU7CIG5-F1
#
_cell.length_a   1.000
_cell.length_b   1.000
_cell.length_c   1.000
_cell.angle_alpha   90.00
_cell.angle_beta   90.00
_cell.angle_gamma   90.00
#
_symmetry.space_group_name_H-M   'P 1'
#
loop_
_entity.id
_entity.type
_entity.pdbx_description
1 polymer ?
#
loop_
_entity_poly.entity_id
_entity_poly.type
_entity_poly.pdbx_seq_one_letter_code
_entity_poly.pdbx_strand_id
1 'polypeptide(L)'
;MDTLTETVIGPSAVIGRAARRLAARPLMYWTRRLHLYSGLFLFPWVMLYGVTALLFNHPEVFPDQFRRRLEAADVAGTGLDRLPAPAEAAAQLVAALNKPSHGGERSQRNYSLVDPETAAYTRDFIAARSRGDSEEHSIVLDLETGTGTVSTRALPQGGRPPFAPGDPKPERSLAERVKAGVPLALERKGLTSGTTRITFAPELTFLVAVDGTTWRASYNVQTGALTGRRPESGGNLSPREFLTRLHLTHGYHSHGWARIVWAVFVDVMFATMLFWGLSGLLMWWQMRSTRWLGGVVLCLGVTIAFLLTIGMYQVVSMSF
;
A
#
# COMPACT_ATOMS: atom_id res chain seq x y z
N MET A 1 -27.04 -33.77 -68.81
CA MET A 1 -26.28 -32.53 -68.55
C MET A 1 -26.01 -32.49 -67.07
N ASP A 2 -24.88 -33.01 -66.63
CA ASP A 2 -24.31 -32.72 -65.30
C ASP A 2 -22.81 -32.99 -65.41
N THR A 3 -22.08 -31.90 -65.60
CA THR A 3 -20.64 -31.84 -65.72
C THR A 3 -20.00 -32.05 -64.35
N LEU A 4 -19.20 -33.12 -64.23
CA LEU A 4 -18.31 -33.37 -63.10
C LEU A 4 -17.21 -32.30 -63.08
N THR A 5 -17.27 -31.37 -62.14
CA THR A 5 -16.21 -30.40 -61.86
C THR A 5 -15.13 -31.07 -61.02
N GLU A 6 -14.14 -31.65 -61.70
CA GLU A 6 -12.94 -32.20 -61.07
C GLU A 6 -12.06 -31.03 -60.60
N THR A 7 -12.18 -30.65 -59.32
CA THR A 7 -11.26 -29.69 -58.68
C THR A 7 -9.87 -30.31 -58.55
N VAL A 8 -9.03 -30.06 -59.56
CA VAL A 8 -7.59 -30.35 -59.53
C VAL A 8 -6.95 -29.49 -58.44
N ILE A 9 -6.58 -30.11 -57.31
CA ILE A 9 -5.73 -29.49 -56.29
C ILE A 9 -4.34 -29.30 -56.91
N GLY A 10 -4.06 -28.08 -57.37
CA GLY A 10 -2.79 -27.74 -58.02
C GLY A 10 -1.57 -28.02 -57.12
N PRO A 11 -0.43 -28.46 -57.70
CA PRO A 11 0.79 -28.82 -56.96
C PRO A 11 1.38 -27.66 -56.12
N SER A 12 1.00 -26.42 -56.41
CA SER A 12 1.42 -25.21 -55.69
C SER A 12 0.98 -25.20 -54.21
N ALA A 13 -0.20 -25.74 -53.87
CA ALA A 13 -0.71 -25.73 -52.49
C ALA A 13 -0.04 -26.77 -51.58
N VAL A 14 0.56 -27.82 -52.15
CA VAL A 14 1.30 -28.87 -51.42
C VAL A 14 2.73 -28.43 -51.16
N ILE A 15 3.38 -27.80 -52.15
CA ILE A 15 4.75 -27.27 -52.05
C ILE A 15 4.84 -26.16 -50.97
N GLY A 16 3.86 -25.25 -50.92
CA GLY A 16 3.83 -24.19 -49.90
C GLY A 16 3.68 -24.68 -48.46
N ARG A 17 2.96 -25.80 -48.24
CA ARG A 17 2.81 -26.43 -46.90
C ARG A 17 4.07 -27.20 -46.48
N ALA A 18 4.74 -27.87 -47.42
CA ALA A 18 6.00 -28.56 -47.17
C ALA A 18 7.14 -27.58 -46.84
N ALA A 19 7.25 -26.48 -47.60
CA ALA A 19 8.24 -25.43 -47.35
C ALA A 19 8.03 -24.73 -45.99
N ARG A 20 6.77 -24.44 -45.60
CA ARG A 20 6.45 -23.90 -44.26
C ARG A 20 6.80 -24.86 -43.12
N ARG A 21 6.59 -26.18 -43.31
CA ARG A 21 7.00 -27.20 -42.32
C ARG A 21 8.52 -27.32 -42.20
N LEU A 22 9.27 -27.13 -43.28
CA LEU A 22 10.74 -27.16 -43.28
C LEU A 22 11.33 -25.91 -42.60
N ALA A 23 10.77 -24.72 -42.83
CA ALA A 23 11.21 -23.48 -42.19
C ALA A 23 10.84 -23.39 -40.69
N ALA A 24 9.74 -24.03 -40.27
CA ALA A 24 9.31 -24.05 -38.86
C ALA A 24 10.23 -24.90 -37.95
N ARG A 25 10.92 -25.91 -38.49
CA ARG A 25 11.80 -26.81 -37.73
C ARG A 25 13.01 -26.13 -37.08
N PRO A 26 13.85 -25.37 -37.81
CA PRO A 26 14.97 -24.65 -37.21
C PRO A 26 14.50 -23.55 -36.26
N LEU A 27 13.41 -22.84 -36.58
CA LEU A 27 12.83 -21.82 -35.71
C LEU A 27 12.43 -22.40 -34.35
N MET A 28 11.60 -23.46 -34.33
CA MET A 28 11.16 -24.12 -33.10
C MET A 28 12.32 -24.67 -32.27
N TYR A 29 13.35 -25.19 -32.94
CA TYR A 29 14.57 -25.63 -32.28
C TYR A 29 15.28 -24.49 -31.55
N TRP A 30 15.46 -23.35 -32.22
CA TRP A 30 16.08 -22.16 -31.62
C TRP A 30 15.22 -21.56 -30.52
N THR A 31 13.90 -21.48 -30.70
CA THR A 31 12.97 -21.04 -29.65
C THR A 31 13.11 -21.91 -28.40
N ARG A 32 13.17 -23.24 -28.54
CA ARG A 32 13.34 -24.15 -27.40
C ARG A 32 14.68 -23.97 -26.70
N ARG A 33 15.76 -23.75 -27.46
CA ARG A 33 17.09 -23.48 -26.92
C ARG A 33 17.18 -22.13 -26.23
N LEU A 34 16.61 -21.10 -26.84
CA LEU A 34 16.56 -19.76 -26.28
C LEU A 34 15.79 -19.81 -24.96
N HIS A 35 14.59 -20.38 -24.94
CA HIS A 35 13.78 -20.56 -23.71
C HIS A 35 14.55 -21.29 -22.61
N LEU A 36 15.21 -22.40 -22.95
CA LEU A 36 16.04 -23.15 -22.00
C LEU A 36 17.12 -22.27 -21.37
N TYR A 37 18.03 -21.73 -22.19
CA TYR A 37 19.22 -21.04 -21.69
C TYR A 37 18.89 -19.68 -21.08
N SER A 38 17.95 -18.93 -21.68
CA SER A 38 17.50 -17.65 -21.10
C SER A 38 16.74 -17.87 -19.80
N GLY A 39 15.86 -18.89 -19.73
CA GLY A 39 15.15 -19.26 -18.50
C GLY A 39 16.12 -19.62 -17.38
N LEU A 40 17.14 -20.43 -17.65
CA LEU A 40 18.20 -20.77 -16.68
C LEU A 40 19.01 -19.55 -16.23
N PHE A 41 19.49 -18.74 -17.17
CA PHE A 41 20.35 -17.60 -16.88
C PHE A 41 19.62 -16.52 -16.08
N LEU A 42 18.38 -16.21 -16.48
CA LEU A 42 17.57 -15.16 -15.85
C LEU A 42 16.70 -15.68 -14.70
N PHE A 43 16.66 -16.97 -14.41
CA PHE A 43 15.90 -17.52 -13.28
C PHE A 43 16.15 -16.76 -11.96
N PRO A 44 17.39 -16.57 -11.48
CA PRO A 44 17.62 -15.83 -10.23
C PRO A 44 17.16 -14.37 -10.32
N TRP A 45 17.28 -13.75 -11.49
CA TRP A 45 16.84 -12.37 -11.74
C TRP A 45 15.32 -12.23 -11.70
N VAL A 46 14.62 -13.13 -12.38
CA VAL A 46 13.17 -13.16 -12.42
C VAL A 46 12.60 -13.47 -11.04
N MET A 47 13.25 -14.35 -10.27
CA MET A 47 12.84 -14.58 -8.88
C MET A 47 12.97 -13.31 -8.04
N LEU A 48 14.13 -12.63 -8.10
CA LEU A 48 14.34 -11.38 -7.38
C LEU A 48 13.33 -10.31 -7.80
N TYR A 49 13.26 -10.01 -9.10
CA TYR A 49 12.44 -8.92 -9.65
C TYR A 49 10.94 -9.22 -9.57
N GLY A 50 10.56 -10.48 -9.75
CA GLY A 50 9.18 -10.92 -9.60
C GLY A 50 8.72 -10.79 -8.15
N VAL A 51 9.53 -11.26 -7.20
CA VAL A 51 9.20 -11.13 -5.77
C VAL A 51 9.10 -9.65 -5.40
N THR A 52 10.03 -8.79 -5.80
CA THR A 52 9.91 -7.35 -5.52
C THR A 52 8.65 -6.75 -6.15
N ALA A 53 8.28 -7.09 -7.39
CA ALA A 53 7.04 -6.62 -8.01
C ALA A 53 5.78 -7.03 -7.22
N LEU A 54 5.75 -8.26 -6.69
CA LEU A 54 4.69 -8.74 -5.81
C LEU A 54 4.62 -7.88 -4.53
N LEU A 55 5.76 -7.62 -3.87
CA LEU A 55 5.81 -6.79 -2.66
C LEU A 55 5.38 -5.34 -2.93
N PHE A 56 5.77 -4.77 -4.08
CA PHE A 56 5.33 -3.45 -4.50
C PHE A 56 3.81 -3.39 -4.70
N ASN A 57 3.20 -4.41 -5.31
CA ASN A 57 1.75 -4.44 -5.57
C ASN A 57 0.94 -4.80 -4.32
N HIS A 58 1.54 -5.52 -3.37
CA HIS A 58 0.94 -6.00 -2.13
C HIS A 58 1.75 -5.52 -0.91
N PRO A 59 1.67 -4.23 -0.54
CA PRO A 59 2.50 -3.63 0.52
C PRO A 59 2.25 -4.20 1.93
N GLU A 60 1.18 -4.97 2.11
CA GLU A 60 0.87 -5.71 3.35
C GLU A 60 1.73 -6.98 3.51
N VAL A 61 2.36 -7.45 2.42
CA VAL A 61 3.17 -8.67 2.37
C VAL A 61 4.64 -8.28 2.62
N PHE A 62 5.22 -8.70 3.75
CA PHE A 62 6.54 -8.27 4.25
C PHE A 62 6.72 -6.75 4.40
N PRO A 63 6.00 -6.10 5.34
CA PRO A 63 6.06 -4.65 5.52
C PRO A 63 7.46 -4.18 5.95
N ASP A 64 8.09 -3.36 5.11
CA ASP A 64 9.41 -2.71 5.28
C ASP A 64 9.45 -1.57 6.30
N GLN A 65 8.33 -1.31 6.99
CA GLN A 65 8.35 -0.35 8.07
C GLN A 65 9.13 -0.96 9.23
N PHE A 66 10.30 -0.38 9.52
CA PHE A 66 11.00 -0.57 10.78
C PHE A 66 10.07 -0.14 11.91
N ARG A 67 9.19 -1.05 12.34
CA ARG A 67 8.44 -0.94 13.57
C ARG A 67 9.45 -1.16 14.67
N ARG A 68 10.05 -0.07 15.16
CA ARG A 68 10.79 -0.14 16.41
C ARG A 68 9.76 -0.53 17.47
N ARG A 69 9.96 -1.72 18.03
CA ARG A 69 9.15 -2.20 19.13
C ARG A 69 9.46 -1.32 20.32
N LEU A 70 8.44 -0.70 20.88
CA LEU A 70 8.50 -0.12 22.22
C LEU A 70 8.30 -1.26 23.20
N GLU A 71 9.28 -1.46 24.07
CA GLU A 71 9.16 -2.35 25.21
C GLU A 71 8.58 -1.60 26.42
N ALA A 72 8.08 -2.34 27.41
CA ALA A 72 7.56 -1.74 28.64
C ALA A 72 8.60 -0.86 29.35
N ALA A 73 9.90 -1.16 29.17
CA ALA A 73 11.00 -0.35 29.67
C ALA A 73 11.09 1.03 28.99
N ASP A 74 10.69 1.15 27.72
CA ASP A 74 10.76 2.41 26.96
C ASP A 74 9.67 3.40 27.40
N VAL A 75 8.59 2.90 28.02
CA VAL A 75 7.48 3.71 28.55
C VAL A 75 7.52 3.87 30.07
N ALA A 76 8.44 3.20 30.76
CA ALA A 76 8.60 3.25 32.22
C ALA A 76 8.79 4.69 32.72
N GLY A 77 7.98 5.11 33.70
CA GLY A 77 8.06 6.45 34.30
C GLY A 77 7.52 7.59 33.43
N THR A 78 6.94 7.30 32.25
CA THR A 78 6.29 8.32 31.40
C THR A 78 4.82 8.55 31.75
N GLY A 79 4.27 7.76 32.67
CA GLY A 79 2.82 7.73 32.97
C GLY A 79 2.02 6.89 31.98
N LEU A 80 2.68 6.26 30.99
CA LEU A 80 2.11 5.29 30.04
C LEU A 80 2.47 3.83 30.37
N ASP A 81 3.26 3.62 31.43
CA ASP A 81 3.73 2.34 31.93
C ASP A 81 2.71 1.59 32.78
N ARG A 82 1.78 2.31 33.40
CA ARG A 82 0.66 1.72 34.13
C ARG A 82 -0.56 2.61 34.00
N LEU A 83 -1.59 2.11 33.33
CA LEU A 83 -2.86 2.79 33.32
C LEU A 83 -3.50 2.74 34.71
N PRO A 84 -4.18 3.83 35.13
CA PRO A 84 -5.03 3.76 36.29
C PRO A 84 -6.10 2.68 36.08
N ALA A 85 -6.48 1.99 37.16
CA ALA A 85 -7.57 1.03 37.08
C ALA A 85 -8.83 1.75 36.54
N PRO A 86 -9.65 1.13 35.67
CA PRO A 86 -10.82 1.79 35.10
C PRO A 86 -11.74 2.43 36.14
N ALA A 87 -11.92 1.77 37.29
CA ALA A 87 -12.69 2.29 38.43
C ALA A 87 -12.06 3.56 39.04
N GLU A 88 -10.72 3.59 39.16
CA GLU A 88 -9.98 4.74 39.67
C GLU A 88 -10.04 5.92 38.70
N ALA A 89 -9.86 5.66 37.40
CA ALA A 89 -9.98 6.67 36.35
C ALA A 89 -11.39 7.27 36.32
N ALA A 90 -12.43 6.43 36.44
CA ALA A 90 -13.81 6.87 36.52
C ALA A 90 -14.08 7.72 37.77
N ALA A 91 -13.54 7.34 38.93
CA ALA A 91 -13.65 8.10 40.17
C ALA A 91 -12.96 9.48 40.05
N GLN A 92 -11.77 9.54 39.46
CA GLN A 92 -11.06 10.80 39.20
C GLN A 92 -11.85 11.72 38.27
N LEU A 93 -12.50 11.16 37.24
CA LEU A 93 -13.34 11.91 36.30
C LEU A 93 -14.58 12.50 37.01
N VAL A 94 -15.28 11.70 37.82
CA VAL A 94 -16.45 12.16 38.60
C VAL A 94 -16.04 13.25 39.60
N ALA A 95 -14.91 13.08 40.27
CA ALA A 95 -14.37 14.11 41.17
C ALA A 95 -14.04 15.41 40.41
N ALA A 96 -13.50 15.33 39.20
CA ALA A 96 -13.22 16.50 38.36
C ALA A 96 -14.51 17.20 37.88
N LEU A 97 -15.56 16.42 37.54
CA LEU A 97 -16.86 16.96 37.13
C LEU A 97 -17.57 17.74 38.26
N ASN A 98 -17.30 17.38 39.51
CA ASN A 98 -17.85 18.06 40.69
C ASN A 98 -17.04 19.30 41.12
N LYS A 99 -15.89 19.59 40.50
CA LYS A 99 -15.14 20.81 40.78
C LYS A 99 -15.86 22.03 40.18
N PRO A 100 -15.87 23.19 40.88
CA PRO A 100 -16.44 24.42 40.33
C PRO A 100 -15.74 24.79 39.02
N SER A 101 -16.50 24.89 37.92
CA SER A 101 -15.95 25.33 36.64
C SER A 101 -15.64 26.83 36.70
N HIS A 102 -14.41 27.23 36.36
CA HIS A 102 -14.09 28.63 36.17
C HIS A 102 -14.86 29.18 34.95
N GLY A 103 -15.88 30.02 35.18
CA GLY A 103 -16.38 30.94 34.15
C GLY A 103 -17.76 30.67 33.54
N GLY A 104 -18.74 30.15 34.28
CA GLY A 104 -20.13 30.25 33.81
C GLY A 104 -21.16 29.66 34.78
N GLU A 105 -22.33 30.30 34.86
CA GLU A 105 -23.56 29.90 35.57
C GLU A 105 -24.12 28.52 35.14
N ARG A 106 -23.32 27.45 35.18
CA ARG A 106 -23.85 26.09 35.15
C ARG A 106 -24.21 25.71 36.57
N SER A 107 -25.51 25.55 36.83
CA SER A 107 -26.04 24.98 38.07
C SER A 107 -25.18 23.78 38.49
N GLN A 108 -24.69 23.82 39.73
CA GLN A 108 -23.82 22.81 40.32
C GLN A 108 -24.56 21.47 40.34
N ARG A 109 -24.26 20.60 39.36
CA ARG A 109 -24.83 19.25 39.30
C ARG A 109 -23.91 18.32 40.07
N ASN A 110 -24.46 17.57 41.01
CA ASN A 110 -23.72 16.54 41.75
C ASN A 110 -23.70 15.25 40.92
N TYR A 111 -22.52 14.86 40.47
CA TYR A 111 -22.28 13.60 39.79
C TYR A 111 -21.78 12.56 40.80
N SER A 112 -22.34 11.34 40.78
CA SER A 112 -21.90 10.21 41.59
C SER A 112 -21.57 9.02 40.70
N LEU A 113 -20.48 8.31 41.02
CA LEU A 113 -20.11 7.09 40.33
C LEU A 113 -21.04 5.95 40.77
N VAL A 114 -21.59 5.20 39.82
CA VAL A 114 -22.46 4.04 40.05
C VAL A 114 -21.76 2.80 39.49
N ASP A 115 -21.77 1.70 40.25
CA ASP A 115 -21.16 0.40 39.92
C ASP A 115 -19.71 0.49 39.37
N PRO A 116 -18.73 0.93 40.18
CA PRO A 116 -17.34 1.16 39.74
C PRO A 116 -16.67 -0.07 39.11
N GLU A 117 -17.06 -1.26 39.55
CA GLU A 117 -16.58 -2.57 39.07
C GLU A 117 -16.89 -2.79 37.58
N THR A 118 -17.87 -2.07 37.02
CA THR A 118 -18.28 -2.21 35.60
C THR A 118 -17.50 -1.29 34.67
N ALA A 119 -16.68 -0.38 35.20
CA ALA A 119 -15.88 0.53 34.39
C ALA A 119 -14.84 -0.24 33.57
N ALA A 120 -14.77 0.04 32.27
CA ALA A 120 -13.82 -0.60 31.37
C ALA A 120 -13.39 0.36 30.26
N TYR A 121 -12.15 0.21 29.78
CA TYR A 121 -11.71 0.86 28.55
C TYR A 121 -12.32 0.15 27.34
N THR A 122 -12.84 0.91 26.37
CA THR A 122 -13.44 0.33 25.15
C THR A 122 -12.39 -0.25 24.19
N ARG A 123 -11.11 0.08 24.42
CA ARG A 123 -9.97 -0.38 23.63
C ARG A 123 -8.75 -0.56 24.53
N ASP A 124 -7.94 -1.51 24.13
CA ASP A 124 -6.69 -2.00 24.70
C ASP A 124 -5.44 -1.37 24.06
N PHE A 125 -5.61 -0.37 23.18
CA PHE A 125 -4.49 0.36 22.58
C PHE A 125 -4.77 1.85 22.38
N ILE A 126 -3.71 2.64 22.32
CA ILE A 126 -3.71 4.05 21.92
C ILE A 126 -2.83 4.25 20.68
N ALA A 127 -3.31 5.04 19.71
CA ALA A 127 -2.55 5.43 18.54
C ALA A 127 -2.29 6.93 18.59
N ALA A 128 -1.02 7.32 18.48
CA ALA A 128 -0.56 8.71 18.50
C ALA A 128 0.31 9.00 17.28
N ARG A 129 0.36 10.27 16.87
CA ARG A 129 1.31 10.75 15.85
C ARG A 129 2.10 11.92 16.39
N SER A 130 3.41 11.86 16.24
CA SER A 130 4.35 12.94 16.56
C SER A 130 5.02 13.41 15.27
N ARG A 131 4.96 14.70 14.98
CA ARG A 131 5.55 15.30 13.77
C ARG A 131 6.77 16.13 14.17
N GLY A 132 7.95 15.75 13.66
CA GLY A 132 9.17 16.55 13.69
C GLY A 132 9.36 17.39 12.42
N ASP A 133 10.51 18.04 12.31
CA ASP A 133 10.80 18.96 11.18
C ASP A 133 11.03 18.23 9.85
N SER A 134 11.61 17.02 9.88
CA SER A 134 11.89 16.19 8.69
C SER A 134 11.17 14.85 8.69
N GLU A 135 10.52 14.47 9.79
CA GLU A 135 9.95 13.13 9.99
C GLU A 135 8.60 13.17 10.71
N GLU A 136 7.74 12.19 10.45
CA GLU A 136 6.51 11.92 11.20
C GLU A 136 6.59 10.50 11.79
N HIS A 137 6.42 10.39 13.10
CA HIS A 137 6.38 9.15 13.85
C HIS A 137 4.92 8.79 14.17
N SER A 138 4.49 7.59 13.78
CA SER A 138 3.22 7.00 14.18
C SER A 138 3.48 5.95 15.25
N ILE A 139 2.87 6.12 16.41
CA ILE A 139 3.05 5.27 17.59
C ILE A 139 1.74 4.55 17.85
N VAL A 140 1.78 3.22 18.00
CA VAL A 140 0.66 2.42 18.51
C VAL A 140 1.14 1.72 19.76
N LEU A 141 0.49 1.97 20.88
CA LEU A 141 0.86 1.42 22.19
C LEU A 141 -0.30 0.57 22.71
N ASP A 142 0.00 -0.69 23.01
CA ASP A 142 -0.83 -1.60 23.76
C ASP A 142 -0.80 -1.19 25.24
N LEU A 143 -1.99 -0.94 25.74
CA LEU A 143 -2.27 -0.32 27.03
C LEU A 143 -2.25 -1.34 28.18
N GLU A 144 -2.43 -2.63 27.89
CA GLU A 144 -2.39 -3.71 28.87
C GLU A 144 -0.95 -4.15 29.14
N THR A 145 -0.14 -4.22 28.10
CA THR A 145 1.24 -4.72 28.16
C THR A 145 2.29 -3.63 28.25
N GLY A 146 1.92 -2.37 27.98
CA GLY A 146 2.87 -1.25 27.87
C GLY A 146 3.83 -1.38 26.68
N THR A 147 3.53 -2.27 25.73
CA THR A 147 4.37 -2.48 24.54
C THR A 147 3.77 -1.79 23.32
N GLY A 148 4.58 -1.46 22.32
CA GLY A 148 4.07 -0.73 21.17
C GLY A 148 4.94 -0.83 19.94
N THR A 149 4.52 -0.13 18.89
CA THR A 149 5.26 -0.02 17.63
C THR A 149 5.33 1.43 17.19
N VAL A 150 6.53 1.86 16.80
CA VAL A 150 6.76 3.18 16.17
C VAL A 150 7.12 2.99 14.71
N SER A 151 6.37 3.64 13.82
CA SER A 151 6.67 3.75 12.38
C SER A 151 7.08 5.18 12.05
N THR A 152 8.25 5.37 11.45
CA THR A 152 8.76 6.68 11.03
C THR A 152 8.61 6.87 9.52
N ARG A 153 8.17 8.06 9.10
CA ARG A 153 8.08 8.45 7.70
C ARG A 153 8.78 9.79 7.48
N ALA A 154 9.71 9.86 6.53
CA ALA A 154 10.30 11.13 6.10
C ALA A 154 9.25 12.05 5.45
N LEU A 155 9.22 13.31 5.87
CA LEU A 155 8.39 14.36 5.30
C LEU A 155 9.12 14.99 4.10
N PRO A 156 8.46 15.16 2.94
CA PRO A 156 9.08 15.84 1.81
C PRO A 156 9.50 17.27 2.18
N GLN A 157 10.72 17.69 1.77
CA GLN A 157 11.24 19.07 1.94
C GLN A 157 10.54 20.10 1.04
N GLY A 158 9.22 20.03 0.92
CA GLY A 158 8.40 21.08 0.32
C GLY A 158 7.97 22.04 1.41
N GLY A 159 8.29 23.32 1.25
CA GLY A 159 7.97 24.38 2.23
C GLY A 159 6.57 24.23 2.83
N ARG A 160 6.46 24.52 4.14
CA ARG A 160 5.21 24.40 4.90
C ARG A 160 4.07 25.06 4.12
N PRO A 161 2.93 24.38 3.93
CA PRO A 161 1.80 25.01 3.26
C PRO A 161 1.37 26.26 4.04
N PRO A 162 0.89 27.31 3.35
CA PRO A 162 0.50 28.57 3.99
C PRO A 162 -0.77 28.44 4.88
N PHE A 163 -1.40 27.27 4.88
CA PHE A 163 -2.53 26.93 5.73
C PHE A 163 -2.05 26.06 6.90
N ALA A 164 -2.26 26.55 8.12
CA ALA A 164 -1.89 25.87 9.36
C ALA A 164 -2.69 24.56 9.54
N PRO A 165 -2.15 23.54 10.22
CA PRO A 165 -2.95 22.40 10.65
C PRO A 165 -4.04 22.88 11.61
N GLY A 166 -5.26 23.05 11.10
CA GLY A 166 -6.40 23.46 11.93
C GLY A 166 -7.40 24.41 11.26
N ASP A 167 -7.01 25.12 10.20
CA ASP A 167 -7.87 26.16 9.60
C ASP A 167 -8.25 25.83 8.14
N PRO A 168 -9.55 25.80 7.76
CA PRO A 168 -10.77 25.98 8.55
C PRO A 168 -11.55 24.67 8.78
N LYS A 169 -12.23 24.57 9.94
CA LYS A 169 -13.37 23.64 10.08
C LYS A 169 -14.57 24.26 9.36
N PRO A 170 -15.10 23.64 8.29
CA PRO A 170 -16.32 24.15 7.65
C PRO A 170 -17.45 24.20 8.68
N GLU A 171 -18.30 25.25 8.62
CA GLU A 171 -19.42 25.48 9.57
C GLU A 171 -20.36 24.26 9.74
N ARG A 172 -20.36 23.34 8.78
CA ARG A 172 -20.95 22.00 8.89
C ARG A 172 -20.03 20.99 8.23
N SER A 173 -19.13 20.38 9.01
CA SER A 173 -18.30 19.30 8.51
C SER A 173 -19.17 18.13 8.03
N LEU A 174 -18.73 17.41 6.99
CA LEU A 174 -19.45 16.21 6.54
C LEU A 174 -19.58 15.18 7.67
N ALA A 175 -18.59 15.12 8.56
CA ALA A 175 -18.65 14.28 9.77
C ALA A 175 -19.81 14.67 10.70
N GLU A 176 -20.05 15.95 10.96
CA GLU A 176 -21.19 16.41 11.76
C GLU A 176 -22.53 16.12 11.08
N ARG A 177 -22.61 16.32 9.77
CA ARG A 177 -23.82 15.96 8.99
C ARG A 177 -24.13 14.48 9.06
N VAL A 178 -23.11 13.62 8.98
CA VAL A 178 -23.26 12.17 9.10
C VAL A 178 -23.69 11.79 10.52
N LYS A 179 -23.03 12.35 11.54
CA LYS A 179 -23.38 12.11 12.95
C LYS A 179 -24.81 12.55 13.30
N ALA A 180 -25.30 13.64 12.71
CA ALA A 180 -26.66 14.12 12.91
C ALA A 180 -27.69 13.35 12.05
N GLY A 181 -27.33 12.95 10.83
CA GLY A 181 -28.25 12.33 9.88
C GLY A 181 -28.46 10.82 10.08
N VAL A 182 -27.43 10.08 10.53
CA VAL A 182 -27.51 8.63 10.70
C VAL A 182 -28.55 8.23 11.76
N PRO A 183 -28.62 8.87 12.96
CA PRO A 183 -29.67 8.57 13.93
C PRO A 183 -31.08 8.76 13.36
N LEU A 184 -31.34 9.89 12.71
CA LEU A 184 -32.63 10.19 12.07
C LEU A 184 -32.99 9.17 10.98
N ALA A 185 -32.01 8.68 10.23
CA ALA A 185 -32.21 7.66 9.20
C ALA A 185 -32.55 6.28 9.81
N LEU A 186 -31.94 5.94 10.95
CA LEU A 186 -32.22 4.70 11.70
C LEU A 186 -33.61 4.73 12.33
N GLU A 187 -34.00 5.85 12.94
CA GLU A 187 -35.34 6.04 13.52
C GLU A 187 -36.44 5.90 12.46
N ARG A 188 -36.25 6.48 11.26
CA ARG A 188 -37.17 6.32 10.13
C ARG A 188 -37.30 4.88 9.64
N LYS A 189 -36.35 4.01 9.98
CA LYS A 189 -36.37 2.57 9.69
C LYS A 189 -36.83 1.73 10.88
N GLY A 190 -37.27 2.37 11.97
CA GLY A 190 -37.71 1.69 13.18
C GLY A 190 -36.55 1.06 13.96
N LEU A 191 -35.31 1.50 13.70
CA LEU A 191 -34.12 0.99 14.37
C LEU A 191 -33.70 1.98 15.48
N THR A 192 -33.34 1.45 16.64
CA THR A 192 -32.83 2.24 17.76
C THR A 192 -31.47 2.85 17.41
N SER A 193 -31.36 4.17 17.50
CA SER A 193 -30.09 4.88 17.23
C SER A 193 -29.35 5.23 18.52
N GLY A 194 -28.06 4.88 18.57
CA GLY A 194 -27.11 5.36 19.60
C GLY A 194 -26.12 6.39 19.05
N THR A 195 -25.07 6.68 19.82
CA THR A 195 -24.00 7.61 19.42
C THR A 195 -23.30 7.15 18.13
N THR A 196 -23.39 7.95 17.06
CA THR A 196 -22.79 7.59 15.77
C THR A 196 -21.28 7.84 15.76
N ARG A 197 -20.49 6.77 15.61
CA ARG A 197 -19.03 6.82 15.44
C ARG A 197 -18.66 6.59 13.97
N ILE A 198 -17.84 7.49 13.43
CA ILE A 198 -17.29 7.35 12.08
C ILE A 198 -16.00 6.55 12.17
N THR A 199 -15.98 5.34 11.59
CA THR A 199 -14.81 4.44 11.59
C THR A 199 -13.88 4.73 10.41
N PHE A 200 -14.45 5.07 9.26
CA PHE A 200 -13.73 5.43 8.04
C PHE A 200 -14.37 6.67 7.41
N ALA A 201 -13.57 7.61 6.94
CA ALA A 201 -14.04 8.77 6.19
C ALA A 201 -13.18 8.98 4.93
N PRO A 202 -13.78 9.44 3.82
CA PRO A 202 -13.03 9.79 2.63
C PRO A 202 -12.12 10.99 2.87
N GLU A 203 -11.02 11.04 2.14
CA GLU A 203 -10.14 12.21 2.07
C GLU A 203 -10.52 13.05 0.84
N LEU A 204 -10.74 14.35 1.03
CA LEU A 204 -11.04 15.28 -0.06
C LEU A 204 -9.75 15.92 -0.56
N THR A 205 -9.36 15.66 -1.81
CA THR A 205 -8.19 16.28 -2.44
C THR A 205 -8.61 17.30 -3.49
N PHE A 206 -8.04 18.51 -3.47
CA PHE A 206 -8.35 19.59 -4.40
C PHE A 206 -7.15 20.50 -4.66
N LEU A 207 -7.22 21.36 -5.67
CA LEU A 207 -6.19 22.36 -5.96
C LEU A 207 -6.64 23.72 -5.42
N VAL A 208 -5.74 24.44 -4.74
CA VAL A 208 -5.96 25.79 -4.21
C VAL A 208 -4.80 26.70 -4.60
N ALA A 209 -5.08 27.91 -5.07
CA ALA A 209 -4.05 28.91 -5.35
C ALA A 209 -3.89 29.84 -4.13
N VAL A 210 -2.66 30.03 -3.67
CA VAL A 210 -2.29 30.97 -2.60
C VAL A 210 -1.07 31.76 -3.07
N ASP A 211 -1.16 33.09 -3.08
CA ASP A 211 -0.09 34.00 -3.52
C ASP A 211 0.49 33.64 -4.91
N GLY A 212 -0.38 33.32 -5.86
CA GLY A 212 0.01 32.90 -7.22
C GLY A 212 0.62 31.49 -7.33
N THR A 213 0.80 30.79 -6.22
CA THR A 213 1.30 29.40 -6.19
C THR A 213 0.13 28.43 -6.02
N THR A 214 0.02 27.44 -6.92
CA THR A 214 -0.99 26.38 -6.76
C THR A 214 -0.49 25.32 -5.77
N TRP A 215 -1.39 24.82 -4.92
CA TRP A 215 -1.21 23.79 -3.91
C TRP A 215 -2.25 22.69 -4.11
N ARG A 216 -1.87 21.42 -4.01
CA ARG A 216 -2.79 20.30 -3.80
C ARG A 216 -3.08 20.19 -2.31
N ALA A 217 -4.27 20.59 -1.91
CA ALA A 217 -4.78 20.47 -0.56
C ALA A 217 -5.48 19.12 -0.36
N SER A 218 -5.25 18.49 0.79
CA SER A 218 -5.94 17.29 1.22
C SER A 218 -6.62 17.53 2.57
N TYR A 219 -7.94 17.33 2.62
CA TYR A 219 -8.78 17.51 3.79
C TYR A 219 -9.28 16.15 4.31
N ASN A 220 -8.89 15.80 5.53
CA ASN A 220 -9.38 14.62 6.22
C ASN A 220 -10.75 14.92 6.85
N VAL A 221 -11.79 14.28 6.34
CA VAL A 221 -13.17 14.53 6.77
C VAL A 221 -13.44 14.08 8.21
N GLN A 222 -12.71 13.08 8.72
CA GLN A 222 -12.91 12.55 10.08
C GLN A 222 -12.27 13.44 11.14
N THR A 223 -11.05 13.91 10.90
CA THR A 223 -10.27 14.71 11.86
C THR A 223 -10.41 16.21 11.64
N GLY A 224 -10.90 16.62 10.47
CA GLY A 224 -10.92 18.02 10.04
C GLY A 224 -9.54 18.58 9.69
N ALA A 225 -8.51 17.73 9.58
CA ALA A 225 -7.15 18.17 9.29
C ALA A 225 -7.01 18.54 7.79
N LEU A 226 -6.48 19.73 7.52
CA LEU A 226 -6.10 20.19 6.18
C LEU A 226 -4.58 20.12 6.03
N THR A 227 -4.10 19.51 4.94
CA THR A 227 -2.67 19.43 4.60
C THR A 227 -2.46 19.89 3.16
N GLY A 228 -1.26 20.36 2.82
CA GLY A 228 -0.96 20.90 1.49
C GLY A 228 0.38 20.43 0.96
N ARG A 229 0.42 20.11 -0.34
CA ARG A 229 1.64 19.85 -1.10
C ARG A 229 1.60 20.64 -2.39
N ARG A 230 2.73 21.14 -2.88
CA ARG A 230 2.74 21.72 -4.24
C ARG A 230 2.35 20.65 -5.25
N PRO A 231 1.43 20.92 -6.20
CA PRO A 231 1.16 20.02 -7.28
C PRO A 231 2.45 19.94 -8.08
N GLU A 232 2.93 18.73 -8.32
CA GLU A 232 3.93 18.49 -9.36
C GLU A 232 3.41 19.19 -10.62
N SER A 233 4.23 20.07 -11.19
CA SER A 233 3.89 20.91 -12.35
C SER A 233 3.20 20.05 -13.41
N GLY A 234 1.90 20.28 -13.62
CA GLY A 234 1.07 19.56 -14.59
C GLY A 234 1.37 19.94 -16.04
N GLY A 235 2.65 20.00 -16.41
CA GLY A 235 3.03 19.99 -17.81
C GLY A 235 2.64 18.65 -18.42
N ASN A 236 2.26 18.65 -19.70
CA ASN A 236 2.04 17.44 -20.49
C ASN A 236 3.06 16.37 -20.10
N LEU A 237 2.59 15.27 -19.50
CA LEU A 237 3.47 14.17 -19.13
C LEU A 237 4.23 13.75 -20.39
N SER A 238 5.55 13.92 -20.39
CA SER A 238 6.35 13.39 -21.48
C SER A 238 6.09 11.88 -21.59
N PRO A 239 6.15 11.26 -22.78
CA PRO A 239 5.91 9.82 -22.90
C PRO A 239 6.80 8.99 -21.96
N ARG A 240 8.06 9.43 -21.77
CA ARG A 240 8.98 8.85 -20.78
C ARG A 240 8.40 8.94 -19.37
N GLU A 241 8.00 10.14 -18.95
CA GLU A 241 7.47 10.36 -17.60
C GLU A 241 6.15 9.62 -17.38
N PHE A 242 5.26 9.61 -18.37
CA PHE A 242 4.03 8.83 -18.33
C PHE A 242 4.32 7.34 -18.18
N LEU A 243 5.19 6.77 -19.02
CA LEU A 243 5.55 5.34 -18.96
C LEU A 243 6.24 4.99 -17.64
N THR A 244 7.12 5.85 -17.13
CA THR A 244 7.74 5.65 -15.81
C THR A 244 6.71 5.70 -14.69
N ARG A 245 5.81 6.69 -14.69
CA ARG A 245 4.74 6.79 -13.68
C ARG A 245 3.75 5.63 -13.77
N LEU A 246 3.42 5.19 -14.98
CA LEU A 246 2.57 4.02 -15.23
C LEU A 246 3.25 2.75 -14.68
N HIS A 247 4.53 2.55 -14.98
CA HIS A 247 5.31 1.42 -14.50
C HIS A 247 5.43 1.39 -12.97
N LEU A 248 5.55 2.55 -12.34
CA LEU A 248 5.60 2.70 -10.87
C LEU A 248 4.22 2.75 -10.22
N THR A 249 3.12 2.69 -10.98
CA THR A 249 1.77 2.66 -10.40
C THR A 249 1.47 1.24 -9.93
N HIS A 250 1.14 1.09 -8.64
CA HIS A 250 0.86 -0.20 -8.00
C HIS A 250 -0.30 -0.08 -6.99
N GLY A 251 -0.79 -1.23 -6.51
CA GLY A 251 -1.78 -1.33 -5.43
C GLY A 251 -3.24 -1.18 -5.84
N TYR A 252 -4.14 -1.73 -5.01
CA TYR A 252 -5.56 -1.90 -5.31
C TYR A 252 -6.47 -0.76 -4.77
N HIS A 253 -5.93 0.25 -4.09
CA HIS A 253 -6.71 1.17 -3.24
C HIS A 253 -7.31 2.42 -3.91
N SER A 254 -7.56 2.45 -5.23
CA SER A 254 -8.19 3.64 -5.85
C SER A 254 -9.54 3.35 -6.52
N HIS A 255 -10.43 4.34 -6.46
CA HIS A 255 -11.78 4.34 -7.03
C HIS A 255 -11.83 4.27 -8.57
N GLY A 256 -10.70 3.96 -9.24
CA GLY A 256 -10.60 3.87 -10.69
C GLY A 256 -10.46 2.42 -11.15
N TRP A 257 -11.45 1.91 -11.88
CA TRP A 257 -11.45 0.56 -12.46
C TRP A 257 -10.16 0.25 -13.24
N ALA A 258 -9.60 1.25 -13.94
CA ALA A 258 -8.37 1.12 -14.71
C ALA A 258 -7.15 0.76 -13.84
N ARG A 259 -7.07 1.24 -12.59
CA ARG A 259 -5.96 0.92 -11.69
C ARG A 259 -6.06 -0.50 -11.14
N ILE A 260 -7.27 -0.98 -10.85
CA ILE A 260 -7.49 -2.37 -10.45
C ILE A 260 -7.10 -3.31 -11.59
N VAL A 261 -7.55 -3.03 -12.82
CA VAL A 261 -7.18 -3.79 -14.02
C VAL A 261 -5.66 -3.78 -14.22
N TRP A 262 -5.02 -2.62 -14.04
CA TRP A 262 -3.56 -2.51 -14.10
C TRP A 262 -2.86 -3.37 -13.04
N ALA A 263 -3.30 -3.33 -11.79
CA ALA A 263 -2.74 -4.16 -10.71
C ALA A 263 -2.86 -5.66 -11.02
N VAL A 264 -3.97 -6.10 -11.61
CA VAL A 264 -4.14 -7.48 -12.08
C VAL A 264 -3.16 -7.82 -13.20
N PHE A 265 -2.93 -6.92 -14.16
CA PHE A 265 -1.93 -7.15 -15.22
C PHE A 265 -0.51 -7.27 -14.65
N VAL A 266 -0.17 -6.50 -13.62
CA VAL A 266 1.12 -6.61 -12.92
C VAL A 266 1.25 -7.98 -12.25
N ASP A 267 0.21 -8.46 -11.55
CA ASP A 267 0.21 -9.79 -10.92
C ASP A 267 0.30 -10.94 -11.95
N VAL A 268 -0.42 -10.82 -13.07
CA VAL A 268 -0.33 -11.79 -14.19
C VAL A 268 1.07 -11.81 -14.77
N MET A 269 1.72 -10.66 -14.88
CA MET A 269 3.08 -10.59 -15.40
C MET A 269 4.10 -11.21 -14.46
N PHE A 270 3.97 -11.00 -13.15
CA PHE A 270 4.73 -11.74 -12.13
C PHE A 270 4.57 -13.25 -12.30
N ALA A 271 3.34 -13.76 -12.39
CA ALA A 271 3.07 -15.19 -12.56
C ALA A 271 3.67 -15.74 -13.86
N THR A 272 3.62 -14.97 -14.95
CA THR A 272 4.18 -15.35 -16.26
C THR A 272 5.70 -15.44 -16.21
N MET A 273 6.37 -14.48 -15.57
CA MET A 273 7.83 -14.51 -15.42
C MET A 273 8.27 -15.70 -14.56
N LEU A 274 7.59 -15.97 -13.44
CA LEU A 274 7.85 -17.17 -12.64
C LEU A 274 7.71 -18.45 -13.46
N PHE A 275 6.60 -18.59 -14.19
CA PHE A 275 6.37 -19.75 -15.05
C PHE A 275 7.49 -19.92 -16.08
N TRP A 276 7.94 -18.83 -16.70
CA TRP A 276 9.03 -18.86 -17.68
C TRP A 276 10.36 -19.36 -17.07
N GLY A 277 10.74 -18.85 -15.89
CA GLY A 277 11.94 -19.30 -15.17
C GLY A 277 11.83 -20.77 -14.73
N LEU A 278 10.71 -21.17 -14.12
CA LEU A 278 10.47 -22.54 -13.66
C LEU A 278 10.44 -23.52 -14.83
N SER A 279 9.77 -23.18 -15.93
CA SER A 279 9.72 -24.05 -17.12
C SER A 279 11.09 -24.22 -17.77
N GLY A 280 11.94 -23.19 -17.79
CA GLY A 280 13.35 -23.32 -18.20
C GLY A 280 14.13 -24.31 -17.32
N LEU A 281 13.96 -24.22 -16.00
CA LEU A 281 14.58 -25.13 -15.03
C LEU A 281 14.10 -26.58 -15.20
N LEU A 282 12.78 -26.77 -15.38
CA LEU A 282 12.18 -28.09 -15.63
C LEU A 282 12.70 -28.70 -16.94
N MET A 283 12.77 -27.92 -18.01
CA MET A 283 13.32 -28.36 -19.30
C MET A 283 14.79 -28.78 -19.17
N TRP A 284 15.60 -27.99 -18.46
CA TRP A 284 17.00 -28.30 -18.19
C TRP A 284 17.15 -29.61 -17.43
N TRP A 285 16.33 -29.82 -16.41
CA TRP A 285 16.32 -31.06 -15.64
C TRP A 285 16.00 -32.28 -16.51
N GLN A 286 15.02 -32.17 -17.40
CA GLN A 286 14.61 -33.26 -18.28
C GLN A 286 15.65 -33.60 -19.36
N MET A 287 16.34 -32.61 -19.93
CA MET A 287 17.29 -32.81 -21.03
C MET A 287 18.69 -33.17 -20.53
N ARG A 288 18.96 -34.49 -20.42
CA ARG A 288 20.23 -35.03 -19.92
C ARG A 288 21.48 -34.48 -20.63
N SER A 289 21.43 -34.27 -21.94
CA SER A 289 22.59 -33.81 -22.73
C SER A 289 22.99 -32.35 -22.47
N THR A 290 22.06 -31.51 -22.00
CA THR A 290 22.31 -30.08 -21.74
C THR A 290 22.58 -29.79 -20.28
N ARG A 291 22.65 -30.81 -19.40
CA ARG A 291 22.75 -30.62 -17.95
C ARG A 291 24.00 -29.85 -17.54
N TRP A 292 25.17 -30.23 -18.06
CA TRP A 292 26.43 -29.57 -17.71
C TRP A 292 26.46 -28.11 -18.20
N LEU A 293 26.17 -27.86 -19.49
CA LEU A 293 26.11 -26.52 -20.07
C LEU A 293 25.09 -25.64 -19.35
N GLY A 294 23.88 -26.15 -19.10
CA GLY A 294 22.86 -25.40 -18.38
C GLY A 294 23.24 -25.14 -16.92
N GLY A 295 23.97 -26.04 -16.27
CA GLY A 295 24.51 -25.84 -14.92
C GLY A 295 25.52 -24.70 -14.87
N VAL A 296 26.44 -24.64 -15.84
CA VAL A 296 27.39 -23.52 -15.98
C VAL A 296 26.64 -22.19 -16.17
N VAL A 297 25.63 -22.18 -17.04
CA VAL A 297 24.82 -20.97 -17.32
C VAL A 297 24.03 -20.53 -16.07
N LEU A 298 23.46 -21.46 -15.32
CA LEU A 298 22.74 -21.17 -14.08
C LEU A 298 23.70 -20.61 -13.01
N CYS A 299 24.86 -21.24 -12.80
CA CYS A 299 25.88 -20.74 -11.88
C CYS A 299 26.32 -19.33 -12.25
N LEU A 300 26.58 -19.08 -13.53
CA LEU A 300 26.92 -17.74 -14.02
C LEU A 300 25.81 -16.72 -13.73
N GLY A 301 24.55 -17.08 -14.00
CA GLY A 301 23.40 -16.23 -13.69
C GLY A 301 23.29 -15.88 -12.21
N VAL A 302 23.48 -16.86 -11.32
CA VAL A 302 23.47 -16.68 -9.86
C VAL A 302 24.63 -15.79 -9.41
N THR A 303 25.84 -16.02 -9.91
CA THR A 303 27.02 -15.20 -9.56
C THR A 303 26.82 -13.75 -9.96
N ILE A 304 26.34 -13.47 -11.18
CA ILE A 304 26.10 -12.09 -11.63
C ILE A 304 24.98 -11.44 -10.79
N ALA A 305 23.89 -12.17 -10.51
CA ALA A 305 22.80 -11.67 -9.67
C ALA A 305 23.29 -11.29 -8.25
N PHE A 306 24.12 -12.14 -7.67
CA PHE A 306 24.71 -11.91 -6.35
C PHE A 306 25.63 -10.68 -6.33
N LEU A 307 26.54 -10.59 -7.30
CA LEU A 307 27.47 -9.46 -7.40
C LEU A 307 26.74 -8.13 -7.63
N LEU A 308 25.72 -8.10 -8.50
CA LEU A 308 24.94 -6.88 -8.71
C LEU A 308 24.13 -6.52 -7.47
N THR A 309 23.55 -7.50 -6.76
CA THR A 309 22.81 -7.25 -5.53
C THR A 309 23.71 -6.58 -4.49
N ILE A 310 24.95 -7.06 -4.31
CA ILE A 310 25.93 -6.41 -3.42
C ILE A 310 26.26 -5.00 -3.90
N GLY A 311 26.55 -4.83 -5.20
CA GLY A 311 26.87 -3.51 -5.76
C GLY A 311 25.73 -2.50 -5.57
N MET A 312 24.50 -2.93 -5.83
CA MET A 312 23.30 -2.10 -5.64
C MET A 312 23.04 -1.81 -4.17
N TYR A 313 23.23 -2.79 -3.28
CA TYR A 313 23.12 -2.58 -1.83
C TYR A 313 24.08 -1.49 -1.37
N GLN A 314 25.34 -1.52 -1.83
CA GLN A 314 26.31 -0.48 -1.51
C GLN A 314 25.88 0.90 -2.01
N VAL A 315 25.50 1.02 -3.29
CA VAL A 315 25.03 2.29 -3.88
C VAL A 315 23.85 2.87 -3.11
N VAL A 316 22.86 2.03 -2.79
CA VAL A 316 21.66 2.44 -2.05
C VAL A 316 22.02 2.84 -0.62
N SER A 317 22.87 2.07 0.07
CA SER A 317 23.30 2.35 1.45
C SER A 317 24.14 3.62 1.61
N MET A 318 24.83 4.07 0.55
CA MET A 318 25.61 5.32 0.55
C MET A 318 24.77 6.56 0.22
N SER A 319 23.55 6.37 -0.28
CA SER A 319 22.66 7.44 -0.74
C SER A 319 21.61 7.88 0.29
N PHE A 320 21.59 7.24 1.46
CA PHE A 320 20.80 7.58 2.64
C PHE A 320 21.73 7.84 3.82
#